data_AF-A0A534WEP3-F1
#
_entry.id   AF-A0A534WEP3-F1
#
_cell.length_a   1.000
_cell.length_b   1.000
_cell.length_c   1.000
_cell.angle_alpha   90.00
_cell.angle_beta   90.00
_cell.angle_gamma   90.00
#
_symmetry.space_group_name_H-M   'P 1'
#
loop_
_entity.id
_entity.type
_entity.pdbx_description
1 polymer ?
#
loop_
_entity_poly.entity_id
_entity_poly.type
_entity_poly.pdbx_seq_one_letter_code
_entity_poly.pdbx_strand_id
1 'polypeptide(L)'
;MKHALLVVLAALLALPAEARVRKKRKRPAAVATRAEDDPRRRGSSPAFARSSIAFVAPRDLAQLDESAVEVRLQIKGYAIGAPKPGGPVPHAHLIVDNEPALEIDDGTVPWALGGLSPGPHVLRAVLCRPWHEVVKAPRAFAMVRLWIGPRLSGKAGRAAEAAVWPNPRRPILTHVLPIGAPSKGLVLARIEQDGAQAKEPDLPPPAGANRAVVDFYLSNA
;
A
#
# COMPACT_ATOMS: atom_id res chain seq x y z
N MET A 1 80.31 -12.45 -61.67
CA MET A 1 80.16 -11.05 -61.22
C MET A 1 78.80 -10.91 -60.56
N LYS A 2 78.83 -10.53 -59.27
CA LYS A 2 77.78 -10.02 -58.37
C LYS A 2 76.30 -10.28 -58.71
N HIS A 3 75.69 -11.12 -57.89
CA HIS A 3 74.24 -11.27 -57.68
C HIS A 3 73.60 -9.96 -57.22
N ALA A 4 72.40 -9.65 -57.74
CA ALA A 4 71.49 -8.68 -57.14
C ALA A 4 70.10 -9.33 -57.00
N LEU A 5 69.87 -9.79 -55.77
CA LEU A 5 68.63 -10.32 -55.21
C LEU A 5 67.69 -9.16 -54.93
N LEU A 6 66.44 -9.20 -55.42
CA LEU A 6 65.39 -8.27 -55.00
C LEU A 6 64.14 -9.08 -54.62
N VAL A 7 64.13 -9.49 -53.35
CA VAL A 7 62.97 -10.08 -52.66
C VAL A 7 62.13 -8.92 -52.14
N VAL A 8 60.94 -8.72 -52.71
CA VAL A 8 59.96 -7.78 -52.16
C VAL A 8 59.18 -8.50 -51.06
N LEU A 9 59.59 -8.22 -49.81
CA LEU A 9 58.93 -8.62 -48.58
C LEU A 9 57.75 -7.67 -48.33
N ALA A 10 56.52 -8.11 -48.62
CA ALA A 10 55.32 -7.36 -48.24
C ALA A 10 55.06 -7.53 -46.73
N ALA A 11 55.50 -6.55 -45.94
CA ALA A 11 55.29 -6.50 -44.51
C ALA A 11 53.81 -6.24 -44.17
N LEU A 12 53.26 -7.10 -43.31
CA LEU A 12 51.99 -6.91 -42.61
C LEU A 12 51.99 -5.60 -41.82
N LEU A 13 51.14 -4.64 -42.23
CA LEU A 13 50.75 -3.53 -41.37
C LEU A 13 49.51 -3.94 -40.56
N ALA A 14 49.74 -4.64 -39.46
CA ALA A 14 48.75 -4.77 -38.40
C ALA A 14 48.64 -3.42 -37.68
N LEU A 15 47.58 -2.66 -37.98
CA LEU A 15 47.21 -1.47 -37.21
C LEU A 15 46.88 -1.92 -35.77
N PRO A 16 47.42 -1.27 -34.71
CA PRO A 16 47.01 -1.57 -33.36
C PRO A 16 45.54 -1.14 -33.21
N ALA A 17 44.68 -2.10 -32.89
CA ALA A 17 43.32 -1.81 -32.48
C ALA A 17 43.39 -1.03 -31.16
N GLU A 18 43.32 0.30 -31.23
CA GLU A 18 43.09 1.13 -30.05
C GLU A 18 41.77 0.69 -29.41
N ALA A 19 41.87 -0.03 -28.30
CA ALA A 19 40.75 -0.31 -27.44
C ALA A 19 40.23 1.04 -26.92
N ARG A 20 39.20 1.59 -27.59
CA ARG A 20 38.44 2.72 -27.07
C ARG A 20 37.87 2.31 -25.72
N VAL A 21 38.54 2.72 -24.64
CA VAL A 21 38.01 2.63 -23.28
C VAL A 21 36.70 3.38 -23.30
N ARG A 22 35.59 2.63 -23.33
CA ARG A 22 34.24 3.16 -23.29
C ARG A 22 34.09 3.86 -21.94
N LYS A 23 34.40 5.16 -21.88
CA LYS A 23 34.15 6.01 -20.71
C LYS A 23 32.71 5.75 -20.31
N LYS A 24 32.50 5.10 -19.16
CA LYS A 24 31.17 4.91 -18.56
C LYS A 24 30.57 6.31 -18.45
N ARG A 25 29.63 6.64 -19.34
CA ARG A 25 28.77 7.82 -19.22
C ARG A 25 28.21 7.74 -17.80
N LYS A 26 28.59 8.68 -16.92
CA LYS A 26 27.96 8.81 -15.59
C LYS A 26 26.48 8.95 -15.90
N ARG A 27 25.69 7.92 -15.55
CA ARG A 27 24.23 8.03 -15.61
C ARG A 27 23.87 9.27 -14.79
N PRO A 28 22.99 10.16 -15.28
CA PRO A 28 22.51 11.25 -14.47
C PRO A 28 22.06 10.66 -13.13
N ALA A 29 22.44 11.31 -12.02
CA ALA A 29 22.07 10.85 -10.69
C ALA A 29 20.56 10.65 -10.70
N ALA A 30 20.12 9.39 -10.55
CA ALA A 30 18.70 9.10 -10.46
C ALA A 30 18.19 9.93 -9.28
N VAL A 31 17.16 10.75 -9.53
CA VAL A 31 16.41 11.41 -8.45
C VAL A 31 16.12 10.31 -7.43
N ALA A 32 16.57 10.49 -6.19
CA ALA A 32 16.42 9.47 -5.17
C ALA A 32 14.92 9.22 -4.96
N THR A 33 14.43 8.12 -5.54
CA THR A 33 13.08 7.63 -5.30
C THR A 33 12.97 7.23 -3.84
N ARG A 34 11.83 7.53 -3.20
CA ARG A 34 11.58 7.10 -1.83
C ARG A 34 11.63 5.57 -1.77
N ALA A 35 11.91 5.01 -0.61
CA ALA A 35 11.98 3.55 -0.46
C ALA A 35 10.66 2.89 -0.88
N GLU A 36 9.54 3.57 -0.59
CA GLU A 36 8.16 3.18 -0.89
C GLU A 36 7.86 3.14 -2.39
N ASP A 37 8.56 3.95 -3.19
CA ASP A 37 8.37 4.05 -4.64
C ASP A 37 9.32 3.14 -5.44
N ASP A 38 10.31 2.49 -4.79
CA ASP A 38 11.28 1.63 -5.48
C ASP A 38 10.69 0.23 -5.75
N PRO A 39 10.40 -0.13 -7.03
CA PRO A 39 9.80 -1.41 -7.42
C PRO A 39 10.70 -2.62 -7.16
N ARG A 40 11.99 -2.40 -6.88
CA ARG A 40 12.92 -3.49 -6.56
C ARG A 40 12.83 -3.93 -5.11
N ARG A 41 12.22 -3.11 -4.25
CA ARG A 41 12.02 -3.42 -2.84
C ARG A 41 10.70 -4.17 -2.70
N ARG A 42 10.73 -5.27 -1.97
CA ARG A 42 9.53 -6.00 -1.55
C ARG A 42 8.96 -5.41 -0.27
N GLY A 43 7.73 -5.73 0.08
CA GLY A 43 7.08 -5.35 1.33
C GLY A 43 7.82 -5.83 2.59
N SER A 44 8.64 -6.89 2.47
CA SER A 44 9.53 -7.39 3.54
C SER A 44 10.91 -6.72 3.60
N SER A 45 11.17 -5.70 2.78
CA SER A 45 12.44 -4.97 2.77
C SER A 45 12.77 -4.38 4.15
N PRO A 46 14.02 -4.46 4.64
CA PRO A 46 14.45 -3.84 5.89
C PRO A 46 14.20 -2.33 5.96
N ALA A 47 14.08 -1.66 4.81
CA ALA A 47 13.71 -0.24 4.74
C ALA A 47 12.37 0.06 5.42
N PHE A 48 11.47 -0.92 5.51
CA PHE A 48 10.14 -0.79 6.10
C PHE A 48 10.05 -1.41 7.50
N ALA A 49 11.15 -1.90 8.09
CA ALA A 49 11.11 -2.62 9.37
C ALA A 49 10.52 -1.79 10.54
N ARG A 50 10.58 -0.45 10.44
CA ARG A 50 10.04 0.49 11.43
C ARG A 50 8.69 1.09 11.02
N SER A 51 8.12 0.67 9.90
CA SER A 51 6.82 1.14 9.44
C SER A 51 5.73 0.67 10.40
N SER A 52 4.87 1.59 10.81
CA SER A 52 3.74 1.29 11.68
C SER A 52 2.50 2.07 11.32
N ILE A 53 1.34 1.47 11.55
CA ILE A 53 0.02 2.07 11.41
C ILE A 53 -0.78 1.80 12.69
N ALA A 54 -1.62 2.75 13.10
CA ALA A 54 -2.55 2.59 14.22
C ALA A 54 -3.79 3.45 13.99
N PHE A 55 -4.94 2.99 14.49
CA PHE A 55 -6.14 3.82 14.57
C PHE A 55 -6.01 4.81 15.73
N VAL A 56 -6.19 6.09 15.44
CA VAL A 56 -6.44 7.14 16.43
C VAL A 56 -7.95 7.25 16.67
N ALA A 57 -8.73 7.15 15.60
CA ALA A 57 -10.18 7.03 15.61
C ALA A 57 -10.61 6.03 14.51
N PRO A 58 -11.64 5.19 14.75
CA PRO A 58 -12.27 4.97 16.05
C PRO A 58 -11.34 4.22 17.03
N ARG A 59 -11.64 4.27 18.32
CA ARG A 59 -10.94 3.44 19.32
C ARG A 59 -11.46 1.99 19.25
N ASP A 60 -10.62 1.03 19.61
CA ASP A 60 -11.06 -0.37 19.74
C ASP A 60 -12.19 -0.47 20.77
N LEU A 61 -13.20 -1.28 20.43
CA LEU A 61 -14.46 -1.48 21.17
C LEU A 61 -15.35 -0.25 21.29
N ALA A 62 -15.17 0.77 20.46
CA ALA A 62 -16.05 1.93 20.43
C ALA A 62 -17.50 1.53 20.10
N GLN A 63 -18.46 2.14 20.78
CA GLN A 63 -19.86 2.14 20.40
C GLN A 63 -20.19 3.53 19.87
N LEU A 64 -20.73 3.61 18.66
CA LEU A 64 -21.02 4.85 17.95
C LEU A 64 -22.50 4.86 17.57
N ASP A 65 -23.17 5.98 17.78
CA ASP A 65 -24.61 6.11 17.49
C ASP A 65 -24.87 6.35 15.99
N GLU A 66 -23.88 6.92 15.29
CA GLU A 66 -23.94 7.25 13.87
C GLU A 66 -23.30 6.16 13.00
N SER A 67 -23.81 6.02 11.78
CA SER A 67 -23.23 5.12 10.75
C SER A 67 -22.04 5.73 10.00
N ALA A 68 -21.81 7.05 10.16
CA ALA A 68 -20.65 7.76 9.64
C ALA A 68 -19.53 7.74 10.69
N VAL A 69 -18.50 6.95 10.44
CA VAL A 69 -17.38 6.73 11.36
C VAL A 69 -16.19 7.57 10.93
N GLU A 70 -15.70 8.42 11.83
CA GLU A 70 -14.41 9.09 11.61
C GLU A 70 -13.27 8.06 11.70
N VAL A 71 -12.51 7.95 10.60
CA VAL A 71 -11.29 7.18 10.51
C VAL A 71 -10.10 8.14 10.51
N ARG A 72 -9.28 8.04 11.55
CA ARG A 72 -8.02 8.76 11.68
C ARG A 72 -6.91 7.78 11.96
N LEU A 73 -5.88 7.80 11.13
CA LEU A 73 -4.73 6.89 11.24
C LEU A 73 -3.49 7.64 11.70
N GLN A 74 -2.68 6.98 12.52
CA GLN A 74 -1.32 7.41 12.81
C GLN A 74 -0.35 6.48 12.07
N ILE A 75 0.37 7.03 11.10
CA ILE A 75 1.37 6.31 10.31
C ILE A 75 2.76 6.84 10.66
N LYS A 76 3.71 5.94 10.91
CA LYS A 76 5.11 6.29 11.22
C LYS A 76 6.05 5.41 10.41
N GLY A 77 7.19 5.96 10.02
CA GLY A 77 8.24 5.21 9.30
C GLY A 77 7.80 4.69 7.93
N TYR A 78 6.78 5.29 7.33
CA TYR A 78 6.28 4.98 5.99
C TYR A 78 5.59 6.22 5.43
N ALA A 79 6.01 6.68 4.25
CA ALA A 79 5.40 7.82 3.57
C ALA A 79 4.27 7.34 2.65
N ILE A 80 3.04 7.79 2.91
CA ILE A 80 1.90 7.57 2.01
C ILE A 80 1.64 8.80 1.13
N GLY A 81 0.90 8.58 0.04
CA GLY A 81 0.55 9.60 -0.93
C GLY A 81 1.64 9.88 -1.95
N ALA A 82 1.24 10.56 -3.02
CA ALA A 82 2.11 10.89 -4.14
C ALA A 82 3.03 12.07 -3.79
N PRO A 83 4.31 12.07 -4.22
CA PRO A 83 5.05 13.32 -4.40
C PRO A 83 4.51 14.16 -5.56
N LYS A 84 3.81 13.55 -6.53
CA LYS A 84 3.17 14.21 -7.69
C LYS A 84 1.89 13.49 -8.11
N PRO A 85 0.83 14.19 -8.56
CA PRO A 85 -0.42 13.56 -8.98
C PRO A 85 -0.26 12.60 -10.18
N GLY A 86 -1.17 11.62 -10.31
CA GLY A 86 -1.40 10.88 -11.56
C GLY A 86 -0.74 9.50 -11.69
N GLY A 87 -0.24 8.90 -10.61
CA GLY A 87 0.29 7.54 -10.62
C GLY A 87 -0.07 6.76 -9.35
N PRO A 88 0.16 5.43 -9.31
CA PRO A 88 -0.05 4.64 -8.10
C PRO A 88 0.87 5.15 -6.97
N VAL A 89 0.33 5.24 -5.76
CA VAL A 89 1.02 5.84 -4.61
C VAL A 89 1.10 4.84 -3.47
N PRO A 90 2.08 4.95 -2.56
CA PRO A 90 2.02 4.20 -1.31
C PRO A 90 0.76 4.64 -0.53
N HIS A 91 -0.02 3.69 -0.03
CA HIS A 91 -1.32 3.96 0.58
C HIS A 91 -1.56 3.01 1.76
N ALA A 92 -2.62 3.25 2.52
CA ALA A 92 -3.17 2.26 3.44
C ALA A 92 -4.45 1.67 2.86
N HIS A 93 -4.59 0.35 2.91
CA HIS A 93 -5.87 -0.31 2.69
C HIS A 93 -6.67 -0.31 3.98
N LEU A 94 -7.86 0.28 3.94
CA LEU A 94 -8.89 0.17 4.95
C LEU A 94 -9.89 -0.91 4.55
N ILE A 95 -9.92 -2.00 5.31
CA ILE A 95 -10.78 -3.16 5.07
C ILE A 95 -11.85 -3.18 6.16
N VAL A 96 -13.11 -3.15 5.74
CA VAL A 96 -14.28 -3.13 6.61
C VAL A 96 -14.95 -4.50 6.54
N ASP A 97 -15.02 -5.20 7.66
CA ASP A 97 -15.43 -6.61 7.70
C ASP A 97 -14.71 -7.38 6.60
N ASN A 98 -15.39 -8.05 5.68
CA ASN A 98 -14.76 -8.77 4.56
C ASN A 98 -15.02 -8.11 3.20
N GLU A 99 -15.26 -6.80 3.17
CA GLU A 99 -15.46 -6.02 1.95
C GLU A 99 -14.15 -5.73 1.20
N PRO A 100 -14.23 -5.39 -0.10
CA PRO A 100 -13.10 -4.84 -0.83
C PRO A 100 -12.44 -3.66 -0.11
N ALA A 101 -11.11 -3.59 -0.18
CA ALA A 101 -10.35 -2.54 0.48
C ALA A 101 -10.66 -1.16 -0.11
N LEU A 102 -10.80 -0.19 0.77
CA LEU A 102 -10.85 1.24 0.47
C LEU A 102 -9.43 1.80 0.63
N GLU A 103 -9.06 2.78 -0.19
CA GLU A 103 -7.70 3.34 -0.16
C GLU A 103 -7.65 4.65 0.63
N ILE A 104 -6.68 4.74 1.54
CA ILE A 104 -6.32 5.98 2.23
C ILE A 104 -4.95 6.40 1.71
N ASP A 105 -4.93 7.47 0.93
CA ASP A 105 -3.74 8.05 0.31
C ASP A 105 -3.12 9.20 1.13
N ASP A 106 -3.85 9.71 2.11
CA ASP A 106 -3.41 10.77 3.02
C ASP A 106 -3.78 10.43 4.47
N GLY A 107 -2.75 10.31 5.31
CA GLY A 107 -2.88 9.97 6.74
C GLY A 107 -2.75 11.18 7.64
N THR A 108 -2.64 12.38 7.07
CA THR A 108 -2.63 13.64 7.81
C THR A 108 -4.03 14.19 8.05
N VAL A 109 -5.00 13.74 7.26
CA VAL A 109 -6.41 14.14 7.32
C VAL A 109 -7.29 13.01 7.86
N PRO A 110 -8.41 13.34 8.54
CA PRO A 110 -9.43 12.36 8.89
C PRO A 110 -10.31 12.03 7.68
N TRP A 111 -10.94 10.85 7.72
CA TRP A 111 -11.85 10.35 6.69
C TRP A 111 -13.19 9.97 7.30
N ALA A 112 -14.29 10.19 6.58
CA ALA A 112 -15.62 9.75 6.94
C ALA A 112 -15.91 8.43 6.24
N LEU A 113 -16.11 7.36 7.01
CA LEU A 113 -16.55 6.06 6.53
C LEU A 113 -18.06 5.92 6.74
N GLY A 114 -18.82 5.87 5.65
CA GLY A 114 -20.26 5.64 5.66
C GLY A 114 -20.65 4.25 5.16
N GLY A 115 -21.94 3.92 5.29
CA GLY A 115 -22.52 2.68 4.78
C GLY A 115 -22.46 1.48 5.75
N LEU A 116 -22.15 1.72 7.03
CA LEU A 116 -22.18 0.69 8.07
C LEU A 116 -23.60 0.46 8.59
N SER A 117 -24.01 -0.80 8.62
CA SER A 117 -25.25 -1.24 9.26
C SER A 117 -25.17 -1.17 10.79
N PRO A 118 -26.30 -1.09 11.52
CA PRO A 118 -26.28 -1.30 12.97
C PRO A 118 -25.72 -2.69 13.33
N GLY A 119 -24.88 -2.75 14.37
CA GLY A 119 -24.26 -4.00 14.84
C GLY A 119 -22.73 -3.94 14.95
N PRO A 120 -22.09 -5.10 15.24
CA PRO A 120 -20.65 -5.19 15.36
C PRO A 120 -19.95 -5.16 14.00
N HIS A 121 -18.83 -4.45 13.93
CA HIS A 121 -17.97 -4.35 12.76
C HIS A 121 -16.49 -4.49 13.15
N VAL A 122 -15.66 -4.86 12.17
CA VAL A 122 -14.20 -4.84 12.29
C VAL A 122 -13.59 -3.96 11.19
N LEU A 123 -12.69 -3.07 11.58
CA LEU A 123 -11.87 -2.26 10.68
C LEU A 123 -10.44 -2.75 10.75
N ARG A 124 -9.81 -2.94 9.59
CA ARG A 124 -8.40 -3.31 9.46
C ARG A 124 -7.71 -2.30 8.57
N ALA A 125 -6.54 -1.83 8.98
CA ALA A 125 -5.71 -0.93 8.21
C ALA A 125 -4.36 -1.57 7.93
N VAL A 126 -3.93 -1.60 6.67
CA VAL A 126 -2.70 -2.26 6.23
C VAL A 126 -1.91 -1.32 5.33
N LEU A 127 -0.62 -1.15 5.59
CA LEU A 127 0.24 -0.35 4.71
C LEU A 127 0.58 -1.13 3.44
N CYS A 128 0.38 -0.47 2.30
CA CYS A 128 0.54 -1.05 0.97
C CYS A 128 1.51 -0.21 0.12
N ARG A 129 2.26 -0.91 -0.73
CA ARG A 129 3.10 -0.34 -1.78
C ARG A 129 2.23 0.21 -2.91
N PRO A 130 2.78 1.03 -3.82
CA PRO A 130 2.05 1.56 -4.98
C PRO A 130 1.33 0.51 -5.83
N TRP A 131 1.84 -0.73 -5.89
CA TRP A 131 1.24 -1.85 -6.62
C TRP A 131 0.49 -2.83 -5.71
N HIS A 132 0.00 -2.35 -4.56
CA HIS A 132 -0.81 -3.09 -3.58
C HIS A 132 -0.13 -4.29 -2.90
N GLU A 133 1.20 -4.39 -2.97
CA GLU A 133 1.95 -5.32 -2.13
C GLU A 133 1.96 -4.85 -0.68
N VAL A 134 1.72 -5.76 0.26
CA VAL A 134 1.63 -5.41 1.68
C VAL A 134 3.01 -5.23 2.30
N VAL A 135 3.18 -4.16 3.09
CA VAL A 135 4.35 -3.96 3.94
C VAL A 135 4.33 -4.97 5.09
N LYS A 136 5.36 -5.83 5.18
CA LYS A 136 5.42 -6.96 6.12
C LYS A 136 6.04 -6.61 7.48
N ALA A 137 6.12 -5.32 7.83
CA ALA A 137 6.63 -4.90 9.13
C ALA A 137 5.66 -5.34 10.24
N PRO A 138 6.13 -5.74 11.43
CA PRO A 138 5.25 -6.27 12.49
C PRO A 138 4.13 -5.33 12.94
N ARG A 139 4.28 -4.01 12.73
CA ARG A 139 3.31 -2.98 13.11
C ARG A 139 2.63 -2.31 11.92
N ALA A 140 2.81 -2.84 10.70
CA ALA A 140 2.20 -2.31 9.47
C ALA A 140 0.74 -2.76 9.25
N PHE A 141 0.15 -3.38 10.27
CA PHE A 141 -1.26 -3.76 10.36
C PHE A 141 -1.84 -3.24 11.67
N ALA A 142 -3.05 -2.71 11.59
CA ALA A 142 -3.86 -2.36 12.75
C ALA A 142 -5.27 -2.89 12.58
N MET A 143 -5.93 -3.15 13.70
CA MET A 143 -7.33 -3.60 13.72
C MET A 143 -8.04 -2.93 14.89
N VAL A 144 -9.28 -2.52 14.66
CA VAL A 144 -10.20 -2.10 15.71
C VAL A 144 -11.56 -2.73 15.47
N ARG A 145 -12.24 -3.01 16.57
CA ARG A 145 -13.61 -3.50 16.63
C ARG A 145 -14.51 -2.36 17.05
N LEU A 146 -15.70 -2.28 16.51
CA LEU A 146 -16.67 -1.28 16.92
C LEU A 146 -18.10 -1.82 16.83
N TRP A 147 -19.02 -1.08 17.41
CA TRP A 147 -20.45 -1.33 17.35
C TRP A 147 -21.17 -0.07 16.87
N ILE A 148 -22.01 -0.20 15.83
CA ILE A 148 -22.86 0.88 15.32
C ILE A 148 -24.26 0.77 15.88
N GLY A 149 -24.80 1.86 16.42
CA GLY A 149 -26.12 1.96 17.01
C GLY A 149 -26.26 1.28 18.39
N PRO A 150 -27.50 0.98 18.81
CA PRO A 150 -27.76 0.36 20.11
C PRO A 150 -27.09 -1.00 20.25
N ARG A 151 -26.23 -1.16 21.26
CA ARG A 151 -25.56 -2.43 21.56
C ARG A 151 -26.48 -3.39 22.30
N LEU A 152 -26.60 -4.60 21.75
CA LEU A 152 -27.35 -5.67 22.38
C LEU A 152 -26.66 -6.11 23.67
N SER A 153 -27.44 -6.39 24.72
CA SER A 153 -26.91 -6.85 26.01
C SER A 153 -26.95 -8.37 26.14
N GLY A 154 -26.27 -8.88 27.17
CA GLY A 154 -26.33 -10.29 27.56
C GLY A 154 -25.79 -11.28 26.51
N LYS A 155 -26.45 -12.42 26.37
CA LYS A 155 -26.03 -13.51 25.47
C LYS A 155 -26.14 -13.11 23.99
N ALA A 156 -27.16 -12.33 23.64
CA ALA A 156 -27.40 -11.90 22.26
C ALA A 156 -26.28 -10.98 21.75
N GLY A 157 -25.86 -9.98 22.56
CA GLY A 157 -24.73 -9.11 22.22
C GLY A 157 -23.44 -9.90 22.03
N ARG A 158 -23.09 -10.77 22.98
CA ARG A 158 -21.89 -11.62 22.86
C ARG A 158 -21.90 -12.53 21.63
N ALA A 159 -23.07 -13.06 21.25
CA ALA A 159 -23.19 -13.88 20.06
C ALA A 159 -22.98 -13.08 18.77
N ALA A 160 -23.55 -11.87 18.70
CA ALA A 160 -23.34 -10.97 17.56
C ALA A 160 -21.85 -10.56 17.44
N GLU A 161 -21.21 -10.20 18.55
CA GLU A 161 -19.78 -9.87 18.58
C GLU A 161 -18.92 -11.05 18.11
N ALA A 162 -19.18 -12.26 18.64
CA ALA A 162 -18.41 -13.45 18.29
C ALA A 162 -18.59 -13.89 16.81
N ALA A 163 -19.68 -13.49 16.16
CA ALA A 163 -19.91 -13.77 14.75
C ALA A 163 -19.06 -12.91 13.82
N VAL A 164 -18.66 -11.71 14.26
CA VAL A 164 -17.93 -10.73 13.42
C VAL A 164 -16.50 -10.53 13.90
N TRP A 165 -16.28 -10.38 15.20
CA TRP A 165 -14.98 -10.05 15.75
C TRP A 165 -14.06 -11.26 15.80
N PRO A 166 -12.85 -11.16 15.24
CA PRO A 166 -11.89 -12.26 15.31
C PRO A 166 -11.45 -12.50 16.75
N ASN A 167 -11.11 -13.76 17.05
CA ASN A 167 -10.49 -14.10 18.33
C ASN A 167 -9.04 -13.60 18.33
N PRO A 168 -8.66 -12.66 19.23
CA PRO A 168 -7.32 -12.08 19.20
C PRO A 168 -6.21 -13.09 19.52
N ARG A 169 -6.55 -14.22 20.17
CA ARG A 169 -5.60 -15.29 20.49
C ARG A 169 -5.38 -16.28 19.35
N ARG A 170 -6.00 -16.06 18.19
CA ARG A 170 -5.88 -16.92 17.02
C ARG A 170 -5.32 -16.14 15.84
N PRO A 171 -4.59 -16.79 14.92
CA PRO A 171 -4.15 -16.16 13.70
C PRO A 171 -5.33 -15.57 12.92
N ILE A 172 -5.15 -14.37 12.39
CA ILE A 172 -6.15 -13.70 11.56
C ILE A 172 -5.67 -13.73 10.11
N LEU A 173 -6.52 -14.24 9.21
CA LEU A 173 -6.31 -14.16 7.77
C LEU A 173 -6.99 -12.91 7.23
N THR A 174 -6.22 -12.03 6.60
CA THR A 174 -6.75 -10.84 5.92
C THR A 174 -6.50 -10.92 4.43
N HIS A 175 -7.57 -10.90 3.64
CA HIS A 175 -7.52 -10.67 2.20
C HIS A 175 -7.45 -9.16 1.96
N VAL A 176 -6.34 -8.70 1.39
CA VAL A 176 -6.07 -7.26 1.22
C VAL A 176 -6.68 -6.71 -0.08
N LEU A 177 -6.82 -7.55 -1.10
CA LEU A 177 -7.52 -7.22 -2.35
C LEU A 177 -8.41 -8.38 -2.77
N PRO A 178 -9.53 -8.62 -2.08
CA PRO A 178 -10.49 -9.62 -2.54
C PRO A 178 -11.11 -9.16 -3.87
N ILE A 179 -11.13 -10.05 -4.86
CA ILE A 179 -11.82 -9.81 -6.13
C ILE A 179 -13.26 -10.27 -5.97
N GLY A 180 -14.21 -9.36 -6.16
CA GLY A 180 -15.64 -9.65 -6.05
C GLY A 180 -16.47 -8.38 -6.07
N ALA A 181 -17.78 -8.54 -6.26
CA ALA A 181 -18.72 -7.44 -6.08
C ALA A 181 -18.78 -7.06 -4.59
N PRO A 182 -18.70 -5.77 -4.23
CA PRO A 182 -18.96 -5.32 -2.86
C PRO A 182 -20.34 -5.80 -2.40
N SER A 183 -20.43 -6.30 -1.18
CA SER A 183 -21.71 -6.67 -0.56
C SER A 183 -22.33 -5.51 0.21
N LYS A 184 -21.54 -4.45 0.48
CA LYS A 184 -21.95 -3.23 1.18
C LYS A 184 -21.70 -1.99 0.33
N GLY A 185 -22.60 -1.02 0.43
CA GLY A 185 -22.43 0.32 -0.15
C GLY A 185 -21.53 1.22 0.70
N LEU A 186 -20.31 0.77 0.97
CA LEU A 186 -19.35 1.55 1.75
C LEU A 186 -18.88 2.76 0.96
N VAL A 187 -18.77 3.89 1.65
CA VAL A 187 -18.26 5.14 1.07
C VAL A 187 -17.19 5.67 2.00
N LEU A 188 -16.04 6.04 1.44
CA LEU A 188 -14.95 6.68 2.18
C LEU A 188 -14.69 8.06 1.57
N ALA A 189 -14.89 9.11 2.35
CA ALA A 189 -14.71 10.48 1.92
C ALA A 189 -13.69 11.19 2.81
N ARG A 190 -12.84 12.03 2.22
CA ARG A 190 -11.93 12.88 2.99
C ARG A 190 -12.73 13.94 3.74
N ILE A 191 -12.47 14.11 5.03
CA ILE A 191 -13.01 15.21 5.81
C ILE A 191 -12.06 16.38 5.63
N GLU A 192 -12.38 17.27 4.71
CA GLU A 192 -11.63 18.51 4.53
C GLU A 192 -11.80 19.41 5.75
N GLN A 193 -10.70 19.96 6.26
CA GLN A 193 -10.77 21.05 7.23
C GLN A 193 -11.09 22.34 6.46
N ASP A 194 -12.37 22.65 6.37
CA ASP A 194 -12.99 23.86 5.81
C ASP A 194 -12.60 24.26 4.37
N GLY A 195 -13.52 23.96 3.43
CA GLY A 195 -13.93 24.93 2.41
C GLY A 195 -13.43 24.78 0.97
N ALA A 196 -13.46 23.59 0.35
CA ALA A 196 -13.48 23.52 -1.11
C ALA A 196 -14.02 22.18 -1.63
N GLN A 197 -15.33 22.14 -1.93
CA GLN A 197 -16.01 21.00 -2.56
C GLN A 197 -15.14 20.32 -3.64
N ALA A 198 -14.54 19.18 -3.30
CA ALA A 198 -13.72 18.41 -4.21
C ALA A 198 -14.60 17.61 -5.17
N LYS A 199 -14.46 17.94 -6.45
CA LYS A 199 -14.97 17.19 -7.59
C LYS A 199 -14.19 15.88 -7.73
N GLU A 200 -14.90 14.78 -7.82
CA GLU A 200 -14.38 13.44 -8.10
C GLU A 200 -13.60 13.45 -9.43
N PRO A 201 -12.29 13.10 -9.43
CA PRO A 201 -11.57 12.94 -10.68
C PRO A 201 -11.95 11.60 -11.30
N ASP A 202 -12.68 11.69 -12.42
CA ASP A 202 -12.98 10.57 -13.32
C ASP A 202 -11.68 10.14 -14.03
N LEU A 203 -10.84 9.38 -13.33
CA LEU A 203 -9.62 8.79 -13.87
C LEU A 203 -9.83 7.28 -14.02
N PRO A 204 -9.70 6.73 -15.24
CA PRO A 204 -9.74 5.29 -15.42
C PRO A 204 -8.57 4.63 -14.67
N PRO A 205 -8.76 3.43 -14.12
CA PRO A 205 -7.72 2.75 -13.36
C PRO A 205 -6.46 2.57 -14.22
N PRO A 206 -5.26 2.84 -13.66
CA PRO A 206 -4.03 2.76 -14.42
C PRO A 206 -3.81 1.36 -15.00
N ALA A 207 -3.38 1.30 -16.26
CA ALA A 207 -3.12 0.05 -16.96
C ALA A 207 -2.09 -0.81 -16.19
N GLY A 208 -2.55 -1.93 -15.62
CA GLY A 208 -1.75 -2.82 -14.78
C GLY A 208 -2.23 -2.96 -13.32
N ALA A 209 -3.19 -2.14 -12.87
CA ALA A 209 -3.82 -2.28 -11.54
C ALA A 209 -4.62 -3.59 -11.35
N ASN A 210 -5.03 -4.24 -12.46
CA ASN A 210 -5.82 -5.47 -12.46
C ASN A 210 -4.99 -6.76 -12.32
N ARG A 211 -3.73 -6.68 -11.90
CA ARG A 211 -3.00 -7.90 -11.56
C ARG A 211 -3.43 -8.31 -10.16
N ALA A 212 -4.22 -9.37 -10.07
CA ALA A 212 -4.60 -9.99 -8.81
C ALA A 212 -3.33 -10.34 -8.02
N VAL A 213 -3.02 -9.57 -6.97
CA VAL A 213 -2.00 -9.93 -5.99
C VAL A 213 -2.73 -10.45 -4.77
N VAL A 214 -2.77 -11.78 -4.64
CA VAL A 214 -3.19 -12.40 -3.38
C VAL A 214 -2.02 -12.26 -2.43
N ASP A 215 -2.09 -11.28 -1.55
CA ASP A 215 -1.07 -11.04 -0.53
C ASP A 215 -1.66 -11.32 0.86
N PHE A 216 -0.96 -12.16 1.62
CA PHE A 216 -1.39 -12.56 2.96
C PHE A 216 -0.66 -11.74 4.00
N TYR A 217 -1.40 -11.17 4.94
CA TYR A 217 -0.84 -10.61 6.16
C TYR A 217 -1.31 -11.44 7.35
N LEU A 218 -0.34 -12.06 8.04
CA LEU A 218 -0.60 -12.75 9.29
C LEU A 218 -0.21 -11.82 10.44
N SER A 219 -1.18 -11.41 11.24
CA SER A 219 -0.96 -10.74 12.52
C SER A 219 -1.41 -11.63 13.66
N ASN A 220 -0.71 -11.51 14.78
CA ASN A 220 -1.26 -11.84 16.09
C ASN A 220 -1.81 -10.52 16.65
N ALA A 221 -3.08 -10.49 17.05
CA ALA A 221 -3.69 -9.33 17.66
C ALA A 221 -3.25 -9.17 19.12
#